data_AF-A0A524HHD9-F1
#
_entry.id   AF-A0A524HHD9-F1
#
_cell.length_a   1.000
_cell.length_b   1.000
_cell.length_c   1.000
_cell.angle_alpha   90.00
_cell.angle_beta   90.00
_cell.angle_gamma   90.00
#
_symmetry.space_group_name_H-M   'P 1'
#
loop_
_entity.id
_entity.type
_entity.pdbx_description
1 polymer ?
#
loop_
_entity_poly.entity_id
_entity_poly.type
_entity_poly.pdbx_seq_one_letter_code
_entity_poly.pdbx_strand_id
1 'polypeptide(L)'
;MVTEGYGRTLSRPGLDLRRRELCTVAQTAVLDTPHQLHSHLRGALHAGATEQEIEETLALATAGLPARRRSRITSLWDGVRTRRDERLTSTDTPTGDPSVR
;
A
#
# COMPACT_ATOMS: atom_id res chain seq x y z
N MET A 1 -3.90 -3.52 27.94
CA MET A 1 -4.80 -2.74 27.05
C MET A 1 -4.16 -1.39 26.83
N VAL A 2 -3.88 -0.96 25.60
CA VAL A 2 -3.30 0.36 25.36
C VAL A 2 -4.40 1.40 25.61
N THR A 3 -4.30 2.09 26.74
CA THR A 3 -5.38 2.95 27.27
C THR A 3 -5.31 4.39 26.78
N GLU A 4 -4.18 4.83 26.20
CA GLU A 4 -3.97 6.20 25.75
C GLU A 4 -3.19 6.29 24.42
N GLY A 5 -3.27 7.44 23.76
CA GLY A 5 -2.49 7.75 22.55
C GLY A 5 -2.86 6.95 21.29
N TYR A 6 -1.94 6.91 20.32
CA TYR A 6 -2.13 6.29 19.00
C TYR A 6 -2.54 4.82 19.06
N GLY A 7 -1.98 4.06 20.02
CA GLY A 7 -2.30 2.64 20.16
C GLY A 7 -3.77 2.39 20.49
N ARG A 8 -4.43 3.26 21.27
CA ARG A 8 -5.88 3.14 21.52
C ARG A 8 -6.71 3.28 20.24
N THR A 9 -6.38 4.26 19.40
CA THR A 9 -7.10 4.53 18.14
C THR A 9 -6.88 3.41 17.12
N LEU A 10 -5.64 2.91 17.01
CA LEU A 10 -5.27 1.83 16.10
C LEU A 10 -5.81 0.47 16.56
N SER A 11 -5.95 0.24 17.87
CA SER A 11 -6.51 -0.99 18.44
C SER A 11 -8.03 -1.01 18.59
N ARG A 12 -8.77 -0.01 18.06
CA ARG A 12 -10.24 -0.01 18.14
C ARG A 12 -10.81 -1.27 17.45
N PRO A 13 -11.71 -2.03 18.09
CA PRO A 13 -12.34 -3.16 17.43
C PRO A 13 -13.25 -2.69 16.29
N GLY A 14 -13.53 -3.57 15.33
CA GLY A 14 -14.50 -3.33 14.24
C GLY A 14 -13.92 -2.95 12.88
N LEU A 15 -12.60 -2.71 12.78
CA LEU A 15 -11.92 -2.52 11.50
C LEU A 15 -10.56 -3.22 11.51
N ASP A 16 -10.36 -4.17 10.59
CA ASP A 16 -9.09 -4.87 10.43
C ASP A 16 -8.01 -3.98 9.81
N LEU A 17 -6.76 -4.40 9.92
CA LEU A 17 -5.60 -3.64 9.42
C LEU A 17 -5.73 -3.34 7.93
N ARG A 18 -6.19 -4.32 7.14
CA ARG A 18 -6.44 -4.16 5.70
C ARG A 18 -7.36 -2.98 5.39
N ARG A 19 -8.53 -2.92 6.03
CA ARG A 19 -9.48 -1.81 5.82
C ARG A 19 -8.93 -0.47 6.31
N ARG A 20 -8.15 -0.46 7.41
CA ARG A 20 -7.50 0.77 7.91
C ARG A 20 -6.50 1.34 6.91
N GLU A 21 -5.67 0.48 6.32
CA GLU A 21 -4.72 0.87 5.29
C GLU A 21 -5.44 1.39 4.05
N LEU A 22 -6.48 0.71 3.56
CA LEU A 22 -7.29 1.19 2.43
C LEU A 22 -7.94 2.57 2.70
N CYS A 23 -8.50 2.80 3.89
CA CYS A 23 -9.01 4.12 4.26
C CYS A 23 -7.89 5.18 4.27
N THR A 24 -6.69 4.83 4.72
CA THR A 24 -5.56 5.76 4.78
C THR A 24 -4.98 6.05 3.39
N VAL A 25 -4.96 5.05 2.50
CA VAL A 25 -4.65 5.22 1.07
C VAL A 25 -5.59 6.23 0.44
N ALA A 26 -6.91 6.08 0.63
CA ALA A 26 -7.89 7.04 0.12
C ALA A 26 -7.66 8.46 0.65
N GLN A 27 -7.46 8.59 1.97
CA GLN A 27 -7.24 9.89 2.61
C GLN A 27 -5.97 10.58 2.09
N THR A 28 -4.85 9.87 2.06
CA THR A 28 -3.55 10.42 1.65
C THR A 28 -3.51 10.76 0.15
N ALA A 29 -4.25 10.02 -0.68
CA ALA A 29 -4.47 10.35 -2.09
C ALA A 29 -5.21 11.68 -2.26
N VAL A 30 -6.31 11.89 -1.52
CA VAL A 30 -7.10 13.12 -1.58
C VAL A 30 -6.32 14.33 -1.05
N LEU A 31 -5.58 14.15 0.05
CA LEU A 31 -4.83 15.21 0.73
C LEU A 31 -3.51 15.61 0.04
N ASP A 32 -3.12 14.94 -1.06
CA ASP A 32 -1.86 15.21 -1.79
C ASP A 32 -0.60 14.98 -0.95
N THR A 33 -0.58 13.91 -0.14
CA THR A 33 0.56 13.55 0.71
C THR A 33 1.34 12.34 0.16
N PRO A 34 2.16 12.49 -0.90
CA PRO A 34 2.70 11.37 -1.69
C PRO A 34 3.62 10.43 -0.91
N HIS A 35 4.41 10.96 0.04
CA HIS A 35 5.27 10.12 0.89
C HIS A 35 4.46 9.18 1.79
N GLN A 36 3.35 9.67 2.34
CA GLN A 36 2.47 8.86 3.16
C GLN A 36 1.68 7.88 2.29
N LEU A 37 1.18 8.34 1.15
CA LEU A 37 0.50 7.48 0.18
C LEU A 37 1.39 6.31 -0.25
N HIS A 38 2.67 6.55 -0.56
CA HIS A 38 3.62 5.49 -0.91
C HIS A 38 3.77 4.44 0.22
N SER A 39 3.93 4.90 1.46
CA SER A 39 4.06 4.01 2.62
C SER A 39 2.79 3.19 2.85
N HIS A 40 1.61 3.80 2.72
CA HIS A 40 0.32 3.15 2.94
C HIS A 40 -0.12 2.23 1.80
N LEU A 41 0.30 2.49 0.54
CA LEU A 41 0.11 1.51 -0.54
C LEU A 41 0.87 0.21 -0.28
N ARG A 42 2.10 0.32 0.24
CA ARG A 42 2.89 -0.85 0.68
C ARG A 42 2.28 -1.49 1.93
N GLY A 43 1.85 -0.68 2.89
CA GLY A 43 1.16 -1.11 4.10
C GLY A 43 -0.10 -1.91 3.80
N ALA A 44 -0.93 -1.44 2.87
CA ALA A 44 -2.13 -2.13 2.41
C ALA A 44 -1.84 -3.52 1.85
N LEU A 45 -0.84 -3.64 0.96
CA LEU A 45 -0.41 -4.93 0.42
C LEU A 45 0.09 -5.87 1.53
N HIS A 46 0.90 -5.37 2.46
CA HIS A 46 1.36 -6.17 3.60
C HIS A 46 0.21 -6.58 4.55
N ALA A 47 -0.83 -5.76 4.64
CA ALA A 47 -2.04 -6.04 5.42
C ALA A 47 -3.00 -6.99 4.69
N GLY A 48 -2.66 -7.46 3.49
CA GLY A 48 -3.44 -8.42 2.70
C GLY A 48 -4.50 -7.78 1.78
N ALA A 49 -4.40 -6.49 1.48
CA ALA A 49 -5.20 -5.90 0.42
C ALA A 49 -4.77 -6.42 -0.95
N THR A 50 -5.74 -6.66 -1.84
CA THR A 50 -5.44 -7.00 -3.23
C THR A 50 -5.10 -5.73 -4.03
N GLU A 51 -4.42 -5.91 -5.17
CA GLU A 51 -4.19 -4.81 -6.12
C GLU A 51 -5.51 -4.19 -6.59
N GLN A 52 -6.51 -5.02 -6.86
CA GLN A 52 -7.85 -4.57 -7.23
C GLN A 52 -8.49 -3.70 -6.14
N GLU A 53 -8.39 -4.09 -4.86
CA GLU A 53 -8.93 -3.28 -3.75
C GLU A 53 -8.23 -1.90 -3.68
N ILE A 54 -6.93 -1.84 -3.96
CA ILE A 54 -6.17 -0.59 -4.01
C ILE A 54 -6.61 0.27 -5.21
N GLU A 55 -6.74 -0.33 -6.40
CA GLU A 55 -7.15 0.37 -7.62
C GLU A 55 -8.56 0.94 -7.50
N GLU A 56 -9.52 0.16 -6.99
CA GLU A 56 -10.88 0.61 -6.72
C GLU A 56 -10.90 1.75 -5.69
N THR A 57 -10.10 1.62 -4.62
CA THR A 57 -9.98 2.67 -3.60
C THR A 57 -9.46 3.97 -4.20
N LEU A 58 -8.40 3.92 -5.01
CA LEU A 58 -7.85 5.09 -5.69
C LEU A 58 -8.84 5.67 -6.71
N ALA A 59 -9.54 4.84 -7.46
CA ALA A 59 -10.54 5.28 -8.43
C ALA A 59 -11.69 6.03 -7.73
N LEU A 60 -12.24 5.48 -6.66
CA LEU A 60 -13.30 6.10 -5.86
C LEU A 60 -12.83 7.40 -5.20
N ALA A 61 -11.68 7.37 -4.52
CA ALA A 61 -11.18 8.52 -3.77
C ALA A 61 -10.80 9.70 -4.68
N THR A 62 -10.36 9.42 -5.91
CA THR A 62 -9.80 10.45 -6.79
C THR A 62 -10.71 10.89 -7.93
N ALA A 63 -11.93 10.34 -8.03
CA ALA A 63 -12.87 10.61 -9.14
C ALA A 63 -13.12 12.11 -9.41
N GLY A 64 -13.20 12.93 -8.35
CA GLY A 64 -13.40 14.38 -8.45
C GLY A 64 -12.11 15.20 -8.60
N LEU A 65 -10.94 14.58 -8.63
CA LEU A 65 -9.67 15.28 -8.70
C LEU A 65 -9.28 15.63 -10.15
N PRO A 66 -8.56 16.76 -10.36
CA PRO A 66 -8.06 17.09 -11.68
C PRO A 66 -7.17 15.99 -12.27
N ALA A 67 -7.20 15.82 -13.60
CA ALA A 67 -6.47 14.76 -14.30
C ALA A 67 -4.99 14.67 -13.89
N ARG A 68 -4.29 15.81 -13.81
CA ARG A 68 -2.89 15.88 -13.35
C ARG A 68 -2.67 15.24 -11.97
N ARG A 69 -3.61 15.40 -11.02
CA ARG A 69 -3.50 14.82 -9.68
C ARG A 69 -3.72 13.31 -9.73
N ARG A 70 -4.74 12.88 -10.50
CA ARG A 70 -5.00 11.45 -10.74
C ARG A 70 -3.79 10.76 -11.38
N SER A 71 -3.21 11.33 -12.44
CA SER A 71 -2.04 10.77 -13.11
C SER A 71 -0.85 10.59 -12.17
N ARG A 72 -0.54 11.56 -11.30
CA ARG A 72 0.54 11.41 -10.30
C ARG A 72 0.28 10.28 -9.31
N ILE A 73 -0.96 10.13 -8.86
CA ILE A 73 -1.37 9.07 -7.94
C ILE A 73 -1.25 7.71 -8.61
N THR A 74 -1.74 7.58 -9.86
CA THR A 74 -1.60 6.36 -10.67
C THR A 74 -0.13 6.00 -10.89
N SER A 75 0.71 6.95 -11.31
CA SER A 75 2.15 6.68 -11.50
C SER A 75 2.86 6.26 -10.21
N LEU A 76 2.45 6.80 -9.07
CA LEU A 76 2.99 6.40 -7.77
C LEU A 76 2.55 4.98 -7.39
N TRP A 77 1.30 4.60 -7.69
CA TRP A 77 0.82 3.22 -7.54
C TRP A 77 1.59 2.25 -8.45
N ASP A 78 1.75 2.58 -9.74
CA ASP A 78 2.52 1.76 -10.69
C ASP A 78 3.94 1.52 -10.21
N GLY A 79 4.60 2.56 -9.65
CA GLY A 79 5.93 2.42 -9.07
C GLY A 79 5.99 1.46 -7.87
N VAL A 80 4.94 1.41 -7.05
CA VAL A 80 4.85 0.46 -5.92
C VAL A 80 4.63 -0.97 -6.43
N ARG A 81 3.71 -1.16 -7.38
CA ARG A 81 3.36 -2.47 -7.95
C ARG A 81 4.56 -3.09 -8.67
N THR A 82 5.18 -2.38 -9.61
CA THR A 82 6.34 -2.87 -10.35
C THR A 82 7.49 -3.30 -9.44
N ARG A 83 7.82 -2.49 -8.42
CA ARG A 83 8.89 -2.85 -7.47
C ARG A 83 8.56 -4.03 -6.56
N ARG A 84 7.28 -4.35 -6.36
CA ARG A 84 6.87 -5.57 -5.66
C ARG A 84 7.03 -6.77 -6.57
N ASP A 85 6.56 -6.67 -7.80
CA ASP A 85 6.63 -7.75 -8.80
C ASP A 85 8.10 -8.15 -9.04
N GLU A 86 8.99 -7.17 -9.22
CA GLU A 86 10.45 -7.40 -9.36
C GLU A 86 11.05 -8.16 -8.17
N ARG A 87 10.59 -7.90 -6.94
CA ARG A 87 11.07 -8.64 -5.75
C ARG A 87 10.57 -10.07 -5.73
N LEU A 88 9.32 -10.30 -6.13
CA LEU A 88 8.73 -11.64 -6.19
C LEU A 88 9.40 -12.50 -7.27
N THR A 89 9.84 -11.89 -8.37
CA THR A 89 10.57 -12.60 -9.44
C THR A 89 12.06 -12.82 -9.14
N SER A 90 12.66 -12.03 -8.24
CA SER A 90 14.11 -12.11 -7.94
C SER A 90 14.48 -13.22 -6.94
N THR A 91 13.53 -13.76 -6.19
CA THR A 91 13.78 -14.76 -5.14
C THR A 91 14.04 -16.19 -5.64
N ASP A 92 14.18 -16.39 -6.96
CA ASP A 92 14.24 -17.73 -7.58
C ASP A 92 15.63 -18.13 -8.11
N THR A 93 16.72 -17.54 -7.60
CA THR A 93 18.08 -18.06 -7.88
C THR A 93 18.47 -19.08 -6.80
N PRO A 94 18.49 -20.40 -7.09
CA PRO A 94 19.10 -21.35 -6.16
C PRO A 94 20.60 -21.05 -6.13
N THR A 95 21.10 -20.54 -5.01
CA THR A 95 22.53 -20.53 -4.73
C THR A 95 22.96 -21.98 -4.50
N GLY A 96 23.21 -22.71 -5.58
CA GLY A 96 23.94 -23.96 -5.52
C GLY A 96 25.39 -23.66 -5.18
N ASP A 97 25.81 -23.96 -3.96
CA ASP A 97 27.22 -23.96 -3.59
C ASP A 97 27.91 -25.16 -4.27
N PRO A 98 28.88 -24.94 -5.19
CA PRO A 98 29.60 -26.04 -5.82
C PRO A 98 30.77 -26.58 -4.97
N SER A 99 30.92 -26.19 -3.71
CA SER A 99 32.09 -26.51 -2.88
C SER A 99 31.85 -27.61 -1.85
N VAL A 100 31.35 -28.77 -2.27
CA VAL A 100 31.53 -30.03 -1.53
C VAL A 100 31.87 -31.15 -2.51
N ARG A 101 33.15 -31.25 -2.88
CA ARG A 101 33.80 -32.47 -3.40
C ARG A 101 35.26 -32.49 -2.95
#